data_AF-A0A101JEQ7-F1
#
_entry.id   AF-A0A101JEQ7-F1
#
_cell.length_a   1.000
_cell.length_b   1.000
_cell.length_c   1.000
_cell.angle_alpha   90.00
_cell.angle_beta   90.00
_cell.angle_gamma   90.00
#
_symmetry.space_group_name_H-M   'P 1'
#
loop_
_entity.id
_entity.type
_entity.pdbx_description
1 polymer ?
#
loop_
_entity_poly.entity_id
_entity_poly.type
_entity_poly.pdbx_seq_one_letter_code
_entity_poly.pdbx_strand_id
1 'polypeptide(L)'
;MHPHDPKGRAPQTDAGGWTAAARLRQASDWFATADALGDELVPAVADWCAVHVRDTVVQALRAGDTAPLPELVTAQPGDGELLEMVALRHHDAEREPVIRHWAAEIPLRTSDSYGAGRVTATGVTRYLPHVPPTMTHAVVASPEQRARFARLPVASSIVVPLRTSTGVVLGAMTLLRELDTHEAFTEHDVQAAERLARSAAEALLASWTATVTAEPALPPPAMERSATWQPPHPRNASVSVEGRNWARRTLPELLTRQPRRDLYDDVDLVFTELISNAVRHGGGLREAQLANNGDHLRMVAADNDPRRPAVRPRRADQPHGRGMRLIEAIADSWGVHRHHTEVGKRVWVDLPFD
;
A
#
# COMPACT_ATOMS: atom_id res chain seq x y z
N MET A 1 -44.55 -28.14 26.72
CA MET A 1 -43.58 -29.12 26.20
C MET A 1 -43.75 -29.18 24.69
N HIS A 2 -42.93 -28.42 23.97
CA HIS A 2 -42.54 -28.65 22.58
C HIS A 2 -41.25 -27.84 22.39
N PRO A 3 -40.10 -28.49 22.11
CA PRO A 3 -38.82 -27.81 22.00
C PRO A 3 -38.69 -27.18 20.62
N HIS A 4 -38.32 -25.91 20.58
CA HIS A 4 -37.93 -25.24 19.34
C HIS A 4 -36.54 -25.75 18.93
N ASP A 5 -36.54 -26.51 17.85
CA ASP A 5 -35.39 -27.00 17.11
C ASP A 5 -34.63 -25.80 16.49
N PRO A 6 -33.37 -25.51 16.85
CA PRO A 6 -32.60 -24.49 16.18
C PRO A 6 -32.09 -25.11 14.87
N LYS A 7 -32.76 -24.77 13.76
CA LYS A 7 -32.30 -25.12 12.42
C LYS A 7 -30.82 -24.78 12.28
N GLY A 8 -30.01 -25.84 12.13
CA GLY A 8 -28.60 -25.75 11.77
C GLY A 8 -28.45 -24.90 10.52
N ARG A 9 -27.91 -23.69 10.71
CA ARG A 9 -27.43 -22.87 9.61
C ARG A 9 -26.08 -23.46 9.23
N ALA A 10 -25.99 -24.05 8.04
CA ALA A 10 -24.74 -24.56 7.50
C ALA A 10 -23.69 -23.43 7.47
N PRO A 11 -22.40 -23.72 7.73
CA PRO A 11 -21.35 -22.71 7.65
C PRO A 11 -21.24 -22.26 6.20
N GLN A 12 -21.63 -21.01 5.95
CA GLN A 12 -21.47 -20.36 4.66
C GLN A 12 -20.04 -19.80 4.58
N THR A 13 -19.04 -20.70 4.60
CA THR A 13 -17.68 -20.37 4.19
C THR A 13 -17.60 -20.53 2.69
N ASP A 14 -18.11 -19.54 1.96
CA ASP A 14 -17.96 -19.50 0.52
C ASP A 14 -16.47 -19.49 0.17
N ALA A 15 -16.06 -20.48 -0.63
CA ALA A 15 -14.70 -20.73 -1.09
C ALA A 15 -14.07 -19.59 -1.95
N GLY A 16 -14.70 -18.41 -2.00
CA GLY A 16 -14.29 -17.25 -2.81
C GLY A 16 -13.50 -16.16 -2.08
N GLY A 17 -13.42 -16.16 -0.74
CA GLY A 17 -12.73 -15.10 0.01
C GLY A 17 -11.20 -15.18 -0.01
N TRP A 18 -10.64 -16.37 -0.26
CA TRP A 18 -9.20 -16.64 -0.10
C TRP A 18 -8.44 -16.76 -1.44
N THR A 19 -9.04 -16.35 -2.57
CA THR A 19 -8.46 -16.45 -3.93
C THR A 19 -7.43 -15.38 -4.30
N ALA A 20 -6.86 -14.68 -3.31
CA ALA A 20 -5.95 -13.52 -3.47
C ALA A 20 -4.65 -13.78 -4.29
N ALA A 21 -4.32 -15.02 -4.61
CA ALA A 21 -3.10 -15.39 -5.33
C ALA A 21 -3.00 -14.77 -6.74
N ALA A 22 -4.11 -14.39 -7.37
CA ALA A 22 -4.11 -13.86 -8.74
C ALA A 22 -3.61 -12.41 -8.83
N ARG A 23 -4.02 -11.52 -7.91
CA ARG A 23 -3.63 -10.09 -7.94
C ARG A 23 -2.23 -9.83 -7.38
N LEU A 24 -1.75 -10.66 -6.44
CA LEU A 24 -0.38 -10.58 -5.92
C LEU A 24 0.68 -10.70 -7.03
N ARG A 25 0.39 -11.44 -8.11
CA ARG A 25 1.30 -11.61 -9.26
C ARG A 25 1.31 -10.42 -10.23
N GLN A 26 0.37 -9.48 -10.11
CA GLN A 26 0.24 -8.32 -11.00
C GLN A 26 0.76 -7.03 -10.37
N ALA A 27 1.21 -7.07 -9.12
CA ALA A 27 1.71 -5.90 -8.40
C ALA A 27 3.03 -5.39 -9.00
N SER A 28 3.10 -4.07 -9.21
CA SER A 28 4.22 -3.39 -9.86
C SER A 28 5.50 -3.33 -9.02
N ASP A 29 5.37 -3.47 -7.70
CA ASP A 29 6.47 -3.35 -6.73
C ASP A 29 6.12 -4.00 -5.37
N TRP A 30 7.10 -4.06 -4.48
CA TRP A 30 7.00 -4.70 -3.17
C TRP A 30 5.87 -4.15 -2.29
N PHE A 31 5.74 -2.82 -2.20
CA PHE A 31 4.73 -2.20 -1.36
C PHE A 31 3.33 -2.37 -1.97
N ALA A 32 3.20 -2.33 -3.29
CA ALA A 32 1.95 -2.66 -3.97
C ALA A 32 1.51 -4.10 -3.69
N THR A 33 2.46 -5.04 -3.62
CA THR A 33 2.19 -6.44 -3.27
C THR A 33 1.66 -6.56 -1.84
N ALA A 34 2.26 -5.83 -0.89
CA ALA A 34 1.80 -5.80 0.49
C ALA A 34 0.42 -5.15 0.65
N ASP A 35 0.14 -4.06 -0.08
CA ASP A 35 -1.16 -3.38 -0.07
C ASP A 35 -2.27 -4.27 -0.67
N ALA A 36 -2.00 -4.94 -1.79
CA ALA A 36 -2.95 -5.83 -2.46
C ALA A 36 -3.41 -6.98 -1.54
N LEU A 37 -2.54 -7.46 -0.65
CA LEU A 37 -2.89 -8.47 0.34
C LEU A 37 -4.02 -7.98 1.28
N GLY A 38 -3.94 -6.73 1.73
CA GLY A 38 -4.97 -6.12 2.57
C GLY A 38 -6.27 -5.89 1.81
N ASP A 39 -6.19 -5.39 0.57
CA ASP A 39 -7.34 -5.08 -0.28
C ASP A 39 -8.18 -6.32 -0.63
N GLU A 40 -7.56 -7.50 -0.72
CA GLU A 40 -8.28 -8.75 -0.98
C GLU A 40 -8.95 -9.33 0.28
N LEU A 41 -8.33 -9.13 1.44
CA LEU A 41 -8.79 -9.73 2.70
C LEU A 41 -9.86 -8.90 3.40
N VAL A 42 -9.87 -7.58 3.18
CA VAL A 42 -10.80 -6.66 3.84
C VAL A 42 -11.79 -6.12 2.81
N PRO A 43 -13.11 -6.19 3.05
CA PRO A 43 -13.78 -6.72 4.25
C PRO A 43 -14.16 -8.21 4.15
N ALA A 44 -13.77 -8.90 3.08
CA ALA A 44 -14.34 -10.22 2.74
C ALA A 44 -14.01 -11.33 3.76
N VAL A 45 -12.84 -11.27 4.39
CA VAL A 45 -12.28 -12.31 5.26
C VAL A 45 -12.07 -11.80 6.69
N ALA A 46 -11.60 -10.55 6.81
CA ALA A 46 -11.26 -9.90 8.06
C ALA A 46 -11.74 -8.45 8.08
N ASP A 47 -11.97 -7.93 9.28
CA ASP A 47 -12.30 -6.51 9.52
C ASP A 47 -11.05 -5.63 9.44
N TRP A 48 -9.90 -6.21 9.75
CA TRP A 48 -8.60 -5.57 9.76
C TRP A 48 -7.58 -6.54 9.18
N CYS A 49 -6.77 -6.06 8.23
CA CYS A 49 -5.52 -6.71 7.83
C CYS A 49 -4.34 -5.73 7.98
N ALA A 50 -3.27 -6.15 8.67
CA ALA A 50 -2.01 -5.41 8.71
C ALA A 50 -0.83 -6.32 8.37
N VAL A 51 0.12 -5.78 7.62
CA VAL A 51 1.34 -6.46 7.20
C VAL A 51 2.50 -5.74 7.85
N HIS A 52 3.24 -6.45 8.69
CA HIS A 52 4.44 -5.96 9.34
C HIS A 52 5.66 -6.69 8.78
N VAL A 53 6.71 -5.94 8.46
CA VAL A 53 7.96 -6.46 7.90
C VAL A 53 9.11 -5.99 8.77
N ARG A 54 10.14 -6.82 8.90
CA ARG A 54 11.38 -6.48 9.62
C ARG A 54 11.97 -5.18 9.11
N ASP A 55 12.35 -4.28 10.02
CA ASP A 55 12.91 -2.98 9.67
C ASP A 55 14.18 -3.13 8.82
N THR A 56 15.05 -4.11 9.10
CA THR A 56 16.23 -4.39 8.27
C THR A 56 15.88 -4.61 6.80
N VAL A 57 14.80 -5.36 6.53
CA VAL A 57 14.32 -5.62 5.17
C VAL A 57 13.77 -4.34 4.55
N VAL A 58 13.01 -3.54 5.31
CA VAL A 58 12.45 -2.27 4.81
C VAL A 58 13.52 -1.21 4.58
N GLN A 59 14.54 -1.12 5.42
CA GLN A 59 15.67 -0.21 5.24
C GLN A 59 16.49 -0.60 4.01
N ALA A 60 16.71 -1.90 3.78
CA ALA A 60 17.38 -2.37 2.57
C ALA A 60 16.57 -2.04 1.31
N LEU A 61 15.23 -2.21 1.33
CA LEU A 61 14.34 -1.76 0.26
C LEU A 61 14.51 -0.26 -0.01
N ARG A 62 14.50 0.55 1.05
CA ARG A 62 14.60 2.01 0.96
C ARG A 62 15.95 2.51 0.47
N ALA A 63 17.02 1.81 0.82
CA ALA A 63 18.37 2.15 0.38
C ALA A 63 18.60 1.88 -1.12
N GLY A 64 17.64 1.20 -1.80
CA GLY A 64 17.84 0.75 -3.18
C GLY A 64 18.99 -0.25 -3.26
N ASP A 65 19.18 -1.05 -2.21
CA ASP A 65 20.31 -1.97 -2.13
C ASP A 65 20.20 -3.01 -3.25
N THR A 66 21.23 -3.07 -4.09
CA THR A 66 21.33 -4.00 -5.22
C THR A 66 22.09 -5.26 -4.83
N ALA A 67 22.53 -5.36 -3.58
CA ALA A 67 23.19 -6.55 -3.07
C ALA A 67 22.30 -7.80 -3.30
N PRO A 68 22.89 -8.92 -3.74
CA PRO A 68 22.14 -10.12 -4.04
C PRO A 68 21.40 -10.62 -2.78
N LEU A 69 20.09 -10.81 -2.94
CA LEU A 69 19.14 -11.01 -1.87
C LEU A 69 18.97 -12.45 -1.33
N PRO A 70 20.06 -13.17 -0.99
CA PRO A 70 19.97 -14.23 0.02
C PRO A 70 20.46 -13.80 1.40
N GLU A 71 21.60 -13.14 1.58
CA GLU A 71 22.21 -13.02 2.93
C GLU A 71 21.45 -12.11 3.89
N LEU A 72 20.99 -10.95 3.41
CA LEU A 72 20.32 -9.94 4.24
C LEU A 72 18.91 -10.37 4.69
N VAL A 73 18.28 -11.20 3.87
CA VAL A 73 16.93 -11.73 4.09
C VAL A 73 17.00 -13.12 4.75
N THR A 74 18.05 -13.92 4.55
CA THR A 74 18.23 -15.23 5.21
C THR A 74 18.65 -15.18 6.67
N ALA A 75 19.14 -14.04 7.15
CA ALA A 75 19.42 -13.84 8.55
C ALA A 75 18.14 -14.03 9.38
N GLN A 76 18.24 -14.82 10.46
CA GLN A 76 17.17 -14.92 11.44
C GLN A 76 16.83 -13.53 11.99
N PRO A 77 15.57 -13.27 12.38
CA PRO A 77 15.18 -12.02 12.99
C PRO A 77 16.09 -11.70 14.18
N GLY A 78 16.60 -10.46 14.22
CA GLY A 78 17.42 -10.01 15.35
C GLY A 78 16.59 -9.93 16.62
N ASP A 79 17.21 -10.11 17.79
CA ASP A 79 16.51 -9.89 19.06
C ASP A 79 16.15 -8.40 19.22
N GLY A 80 14.90 -8.11 19.54
CA GLY A 80 14.37 -6.75 19.66
C GLY A 80 14.31 -5.91 18.37
N GLU A 81 14.54 -6.54 17.21
CA GLU A 81 14.44 -5.92 15.88
C GLU A 81 13.05 -5.29 15.69
N LEU A 82 13.03 -4.07 15.16
CA LEU A 82 11.81 -3.32 14.89
C LEU A 82 11.04 -3.94 13.72
N LEU A 83 9.72 -3.85 13.78
CA LEU A 83 8.84 -4.18 12.67
C LEU A 83 8.12 -2.92 12.18
N GLU A 84 8.13 -2.73 10.87
CA GLU A 84 7.42 -1.65 10.22
C GLU A 84 6.10 -2.13 9.61
N MET A 85 5.03 -1.37 9.82
CA MET A 85 3.74 -1.60 9.19
C MET A 85 3.75 -1.08 7.75
N VAL A 86 3.95 -1.99 6.79
CA VAL A 86 4.04 -1.67 5.36
C VAL A 86 2.68 -1.63 4.66
N ALA A 87 1.67 -2.31 5.23
CA ALA A 87 0.29 -2.24 4.75
C ALA A 87 -0.70 -2.35 5.91
N LEU A 88 -1.84 -1.67 5.75
CA LEU A 88 -2.99 -1.70 6.65
C LEU A 88 -4.25 -1.50 5.81
N ARG A 89 -5.27 -2.32 6.07
CA ARG A 89 -6.64 -2.12 5.62
C ARG A 89 -7.61 -2.36 6.77
N HIS A 90 -8.63 -1.53 6.84
CA HIS A 90 -9.72 -1.64 7.80
C HIS A 90 -11.06 -1.50 7.07
N HIS A 91 -12.07 -2.29 7.47
CA HIS A 91 -13.40 -2.25 6.84
C HIS A 91 -14.03 -0.85 6.88
N ASP A 92 -13.79 -0.15 7.99
CA ASP A 92 -13.98 1.28 8.15
C ASP A 92 -12.68 2.04 7.83
N ALA A 93 -12.59 2.56 6.60
CA ALA A 93 -11.41 3.26 6.10
C ALA A 93 -11.07 4.55 6.88
N GLU A 94 -12.04 5.16 7.57
CA GLU A 94 -11.80 6.37 8.38
C GLU A 94 -10.98 6.07 9.63
N ARG A 95 -10.88 4.81 10.04
CA ARG A 95 -10.03 4.38 11.18
C ARG A 95 -8.57 4.18 10.81
N GLU A 96 -8.24 3.96 9.54
CA GLU A 96 -6.86 3.68 9.13
C GLU A 96 -5.85 4.77 9.54
N PRO A 97 -6.13 6.09 9.38
CA PRO A 97 -5.21 7.13 9.82
C PRO A 97 -4.95 7.09 11.33
N VAL A 98 -5.99 6.81 12.11
CA VAL A 98 -5.90 6.73 13.58
C VAL A 98 -5.05 5.53 13.99
N ILE A 99 -5.29 4.37 13.38
CA ILE A 99 -4.52 3.14 13.65
C ILE A 99 -3.05 3.32 13.25
N ARG A 100 -2.77 3.93 12.09
CA ARG A 100 -1.38 4.20 11.65
C ARG A 100 -0.66 5.16 12.59
N HIS A 101 -1.34 6.20 13.06
CA HIS A 101 -0.79 7.10 14.06
C HIS A 101 -0.43 6.36 15.35
N TRP A 102 -1.31 5.48 15.85
CA TRP A 102 -1.02 4.67 17.02
C TRP A 102 0.14 3.70 16.81
N ALA A 103 0.22 3.07 15.63
CA ALA A 103 1.32 2.17 15.28
C ALA A 103 2.68 2.89 15.23
N ALA A 104 2.70 4.17 14.83
CA ALA A 104 3.92 4.97 14.80
C ALA A 104 4.43 5.33 16.21
N GLU A 105 3.53 5.51 17.18
CA GLU A 105 3.89 5.79 18.57
C GLU A 105 4.36 4.55 19.34
N ILE A 106 3.99 3.35 18.87
CA ILE A 106 4.23 2.08 19.54
C ILE A 106 4.75 1.06 18.53
N PRO A 107 6.03 1.15 18.14
CA PRO A 107 6.59 0.23 17.17
C PRO A 107 6.68 -1.18 17.76
N LEU A 108 6.32 -2.18 16.95
CA LEU A 108 6.42 -3.59 17.32
C LEU A 108 7.87 -4.08 17.23
N ARG A 109 8.21 -5.07 18.04
CA ARG A 109 9.55 -5.66 18.11
C ARG A 109 9.51 -7.17 18.11
N THR A 110 10.53 -7.82 17.56
CA THR A 110 10.66 -9.29 17.64
C THR A 110 10.75 -9.82 19.08
N SER A 111 11.18 -8.98 20.03
CA SER A 111 11.19 -9.29 21.46
C SER A 111 9.79 -9.30 22.11
N ASP A 112 8.75 -8.87 21.40
CA ASP A 112 7.39 -8.86 21.95
C ASP A 112 6.95 -10.29 22.31
N SER A 113 6.27 -10.42 23.44
CA SER A 113 5.81 -11.69 23.98
C SER A 113 4.72 -12.35 23.13
N TYR A 114 4.02 -11.56 22.31
CA TYR A 114 2.88 -11.97 21.50
C TYR A 114 2.77 -11.11 20.22
N GLY A 115 1.87 -11.49 19.31
CA GLY A 115 1.54 -10.70 18.11
C GLY A 115 2.59 -10.81 17.01
N ALA A 116 2.60 -9.83 16.11
CA ALA A 116 3.46 -9.84 14.93
C ALA A 116 4.95 -9.92 15.29
N GLY A 117 5.38 -9.29 16.39
CA GLY A 117 6.72 -9.40 16.95
C GLY A 117 7.12 -10.84 17.23
N ARG A 118 6.37 -11.51 18.10
CA ARG A 118 6.62 -12.91 18.47
C ARG A 118 6.54 -13.87 17.28
N VAL A 119 5.55 -13.68 16.40
CA VAL A 119 5.37 -14.52 15.22
C VAL A 119 6.53 -14.35 14.25
N THR A 120 7.02 -13.12 14.06
CA THR A 120 8.20 -12.86 13.24
C THR A 120 9.43 -13.55 13.83
N ALA A 121 9.67 -13.39 15.14
CA ALA A 121 10.82 -13.97 15.83
C ALA A 121 10.85 -15.51 15.81
N THR A 122 9.68 -16.15 15.89
CA THR A 122 9.60 -17.62 16.03
C THR A 122 9.24 -18.33 14.73
N GLY A 123 8.66 -17.64 13.76
CA GLY A 123 8.07 -18.25 12.57
C GLY A 123 6.88 -19.17 12.88
N VAL A 124 6.27 -19.04 14.07
CA VAL A 124 5.14 -19.87 14.53
C VAL A 124 3.88 -19.03 14.54
N THR A 125 2.85 -19.50 13.82
CA THR A 125 1.51 -18.90 13.76
C THR A 125 0.89 -18.80 15.16
N ARG A 126 0.21 -17.69 15.42
CA ARG A 126 -0.61 -17.49 16.62
C ARG A 126 -2.06 -17.27 16.21
N TYR A 127 -2.94 -18.02 16.84
CA TYR A 127 -4.37 -17.94 16.59
C TYR A 127 -5.11 -17.88 17.93
N LEU A 128 -6.05 -16.97 18.00
CA LEU A 128 -6.97 -16.81 19.12
C LEU A 128 -8.40 -16.81 18.59
N PRO A 129 -9.16 -17.90 18.78
CA PRO A 129 -10.58 -17.92 18.42
C PRO A 129 -11.33 -16.80 19.13
N HIS A 130 -10.99 -16.57 20.40
CA HIS A 130 -11.55 -15.51 21.23
C HIS A 130 -10.43 -14.74 21.90
N VAL A 131 -10.36 -13.44 21.63
CA VAL A 131 -9.39 -12.54 22.26
C VAL A 131 -9.93 -12.11 23.62
N PRO A 132 -9.30 -12.51 24.74
CA PRO A 132 -9.79 -12.11 26.04
C PRO A 132 -9.57 -10.60 26.25
N PRO A 133 -10.48 -9.89 26.93
CA PRO A 133 -10.32 -8.46 27.21
C PRO A 133 -9.01 -8.12 27.95
N THR A 134 -8.48 -9.10 28.70
CA THR A 134 -7.23 -9.01 29.48
C THR A 134 -5.96 -9.15 28.65
N MET A 135 -6.05 -9.51 27.36
CA MET A 135 -4.87 -9.77 26.53
C MET A 135 -4.01 -8.52 26.30
N THR A 136 -4.61 -7.34 26.44
CA THR A 136 -3.93 -6.04 26.57
C THR A 136 -2.73 -6.09 27.51
N HIS A 137 -2.83 -6.83 28.62
CA HIS A 137 -1.78 -6.95 29.62
C HIS A 137 -0.57 -7.77 29.16
N ALA A 138 -0.76 -8.72 28.24
CA ALA A 138 0.31 -9.60 27.78
C ALA A 138 1.15 -8.95 26.66
N VAL A 139 0.53 -8.12 25.82
CA VAL A 139 1.14 -7.53 24.62
C VAL A 139 1.77 -6.16 24.90
N VAL A 140 1.25 -5.43 25.90
CA VAL A 140 1.53 -4.00 26.04
C VAL A 140 2.01 -3.65 27.45
N ALA A 141 3.30 -3.29 27.55
CA ALA A 141 3.97 -3.02 28.83
C ALA A 141 3.51 -1.70 29.50
N SER A 142 3.14 -0.67 28.72
CA SER A 142 2.70 0.62 29.28
C SER A 142 1.21 0.65 29.65
N PRO A 143 0.82 1.20 30.82
CA PRO A 143 -0.58 1.41 31.21
C PRO A 143 -1.38 2.24 30.21
N GLU A 144 -0.77 3.27 29.63
CA GLU A 144 -1.44 4.17 28.68
C GLU A 144 -1.74 3.46 27.35
N GLN A 145 -0.79 2.65 26.89
CA GLN A 145 -0.92 1.85 25.68
C GLN A 145 -1.96 0.73 25.87
N ARG A 146 -2.05 0.13 27.07
CA ARG A 146 -3.11 -0.85 27.42
C ARG A 146 -4.50 -0.25 27.33
N ALA A 147 -4.67 0.98 27.80
CA ALA A 147 -5.96 1.68 27.75
C ALA A 147 -6.44 1.93 26.31
N ARG A 148 -5.51 2.07 25.35
CA ARG A 148 -5.82 2.25 23.92
C ARG A 148 -6.18 0.92 23.24
N PHE A 149 -5.39 -0.13 23.46
CA PHE A 149 -5.70 -1.47 22.94
C PHE A 149 -7.02 -2.03 23.54
N ALA A 150 -7.36 -1.70 24.79
CA ALA A 150 -8.61 -2.11 25.43
C ALA A 150 -9.87 -1.54 24.75
N ARG A 151 -9.71 -0.49 23.94
CA ARG A 151 -10.81 0.14 23.20
C ARG A 151 -11.02 -0.46 21.81
N LEU A 152 -10.09 -1.30 21.33
CA LEU A 152 -10.27 -2.01 20.08
C LEU A 152 -11.23 -3.18 20.32
N PRO A 153 -12.38 -3.24 19.63
CA PRO A 153 -13.38 -4.27 19.85
C PRO A 153 -12.95 -5.57 19.17
N VAL A 154 -11.80 -6.16 19.51
CA VAL A 154 -11.28 -7.36 18.83
C VAL A 154 -11.95 -8.62 19.38
N ALA A 155 -12.62 -9.38 18.53
CA ALA A 155 -13.24 -10.66 18.86
C ALA A 155 -12.29 -11.85 18.64
N SER A 156 -11.58 -11.86 17.52
CA SER A 156 -10.78 -13.01 17.06
C SER A 156 -9.53 -12.53 16.32
N SER A 157 -8.44 -13.29 16.41
CA SER A 157 -7.15 -12.89 15.82
C SER A 157 -6.39 -14.07 15.23
N ILE A 158 -5.85 -13.88 14.02
CA ILE A 158 -4.83 -14.73 13.41
C ILE A 158 -3.59 -13.87 13.14
N VAL A 159 -2.42 -14.37 13.51
CA VAL A 159 -1.13 -13.77 13.16
C VAL A 159 -0.25 -14.87 12.56
N VAL A 160 0.05 -14.75 11.27
CA VAL A 160 0.80 -15.75 10.49
C VAL A 160 2.14 -15.16 10.02
N PRO A 161 3.21 -15.96 9.99
CA PRO A 161 4.50 -15.49 9.51
C PRO A 161 4.49 -15.33 7.98
N LEU A 162 5.10 -14.26 7.50
CA LEU A 162 5.45 -14.11 6.08
C LEU A 162 6.74 -14.88 5.83
N ARG A 163 6.60 -16.20 5.75
CA ARG A 163 7.72 -17.13 5.62
C ARG A 163 7.87 -17.64 4.19
N THR A 164 9.06 -17.45 3.62
CA THR A 164 9.43 -17.99 2.31
C THR A 164 9.61 -19.52 2.38
N SER A 165 9.64 -20.16 1.21
CA SER A 165 9.96 -21.58 1.03
C SER A 165 11.37 -21.94 1.53
N THR A 166 12.30 -20.98 1.55
CA THR A 166 13.65 -21.15 2.12
C THR A 166 13.69 -21.07 3.65
N GLY A 167 12.55 -20.85 4.31
CA GLY A 167 12.44 -20.80 5.77
C GLY A 167 12.68 -19.42 6.38
N VAL A 168 12.89 -18.41 5.54
CA VAL A 168 13.10 -17.03 5.99
C VAL A 168 11.80 -16.39 6.42
N VAL A 169 11.82 -15.71 7.57
CA VAL A 169 10.68 -14.92 8.04
C VAL A 169 10.93 -13.44 7.76
N LEU A 170 10.17 -12.88 6.80
CA LEU A 170 10.23 -11.46 6.43
C LEU A 170 9.52 -10.57 7.46
N GLY A 171 8.56 -11.15 8.18
CA GLY A 171 7.65 -10.42 9.06
C GLY A 171 6.40 -11.26 9.36
N ALA A 172 5.28 -10.59 9.59
CA ALA A 172 4.01 -11.24 9.89
C ALA A 172 2.81 -10.49 9.29
N MET A 173 1.77 -11.25 8.95
CA MET A 173 0.45 -10.73 8.61
C MET A 173 -0.49 -10.96 9.79
N THR A 174 -1.18 -9.89 10.20
CA THR A 174 -2.16 -9.88 11.28
C THR A 174 -3.55 -9.69 10.70
N LEU A 175 -4.47 -10.60 11.01
CA LEU A 175 -5.89 -10.53 10.70
C LEU A 175 -6.68 -10.45 12.00
N LEU A 176 -7.60 -9.48 12.08
CA LEU A 176 -8.50 -9.33 13.22
C LEU A 176 -9.95 -9.32 12.73
N ARG A 177 -10.82 -9.86 13.56
CA ARG A 177 -12.27 -9.63 13.49
C ARG A 177 -12.70 -8.81 14.68
N GLU A 178 -13.55 -7.83 14.42
CA GLU A 178 -14.18 -7.03 15.46
C GLU A 178 -15.35 -7.77 16.11
N LEU A 179 -15.80 -7.30 17.27
CA LEU A 179 -17.01 -7.77 17.93
C LEU A 179 -18.22 -7.40 17.06
N ASP A 180 -19.18 -8.31 17.00
CA ASP A 180 -20.48 -8.14 16.32
C ASP A 180 -20.43 -7.92 14.79
N THR A 181 -19.25 -8.00 14.16
CA THR A 181 -19.09 -7.91 12.69
C THR A 181 -19.19 -9.28 12.02
N HIS A 182 -18.45 -10.26 12.52
CA HIS A 182 -18.30 -11.61 11.95
C HIS A 182 -18.18 -12.67 13.06
N GLU A 183 -18.45 -13.94 12.70
CA GLU A 183 -18.11 -15.08 13.57
C GLU A 183 -16.60 -15.12 13.82
N ALA A 184 -16.16 -15.77 14.90
CA ALA A 184 -14.74 -15.97 15.15
C ALA A 184 -14.05 -16.69 13.98
N PHE A 185 -12.75 -16.44 13.77
CA PHE A 185 -11.98 -17.25 12.85
C PHE A 185 -11.97 -18.71 13.30
N THR A 186 -11.83 -19.63 12.34
CA THR A 186 -11.73 -21.09 12.55
C THR A 186 -10.32 -21.60 12.25
N GLU A 187 -10.01 -22.84 12.65
CA GLU A 187 -8.76 -23.51 12.26
C GLU A 187 -8.59 -23.62 10.73
N HIS A 188 -9.69 -23.72 9.98
CA HIS A 188 -9.62 -23.71 8.53
C HIS A 188 -9.16 -22.35 7.97
N ASP A 189 -9.60 -21.25 8.60
CA ASP A 189 -9.14 -19.90 8.27
C ASP A 189 -7.64 -19.73 8.57
N VAL A 190 -7.14 -20.35 9.65
CA VAL A 190 -5.70 -20.36 9.97
C VAL A 190 -4.90 -20.99 8.84
N GLN A 191 -5.30 -22.18 8.37
CA GLN A 191 -4.62 -22.87 7.28
C GLN A 191 -4.68 -22.07 5.97
N ALA A 192 -5.79 -21.38 5.70
CA ALA A 192 -5.92 -20.51 4.54
C ALA A 192 -5.01 -19.27 4.66
N ALA A 193 -4.97 -18.64 5.83
CA ALA A 193 -4.09 -17.51 6.12
C ALA A 193 -2.62 -17.88 5.97
N GLU A 194 -2.19 -19.06 6.43
CA GLU A 194 -0.81 -19.53 6.27
C GLU A 194 -0.42 -19.76 4.81
N ARG A 195 -1.32 -20.35 4.00
CA ARG A 195 -1.08 -20.54 2.55
C ARG A 195 -0.95 -19.20 1.85
N LEU A 196 -1.84 -18.25 2.19
CA LEU A 196 -1.81 -16.91 1.63
C LEU A 196 -0.55 -16.14 2.05
N ALA A 197 -0.18 -16.18 3.34
CA ALA A 197 1.02 -15.54 3.85
C ALA A 197 2.30 -16.07 3.19
N ARG A 198 2.37 -17.38 2.93
CA ARG A 198 3.46 -17.99 2.17
C ARG A 198 3.50 -17.48 0.73
N SER A 199 2.34 -17.47 0.06
CA SER A 199 2.25 -16.94 -1.30
C SER A 199 2.62 -15.46 -1.37
N ALA A 200 2.25 -14.67 -0.36
CA ALA A 200 2.60 -13.26 -0.26
C ALA A 200 4.10 -13.09 -0.01
N ALA A 201 4.71 -13.88 0.87
CA ALA A 201 6.15 -13.84 1.11
C ALA A 201 6.97 -14.14 -0.17
N GLU A 202 6.52 -15.10 -0.99
CA GLU A 202 7.14 -15.40 -2.28
C GLU A 202 6.94 -14.27 -3.30
N ALA A 203 5.73 -13.71 -3.40
CA ALA A 203 5.43 -12.60 -4.31
C ALA A 203 6.24 -11.35 -3.94
N LEU A 204 6.34 -11.07 -2.64
CA LEU A 204 7.22 -10.05 -2.11
C LEU A 204 8.66 -10.35 -2.58
N LEU A 205 9.25 -11.50 -2.23
CA LEU A 205 10.63 -11.85 -2.64
C LEU A 205 10.87 -11.71 -4.16
N ALA A 206 9.91 -12.14 -4.97
CA ALA A 206 9.96 -12.00 -6.42
C ALA A 206 9.93 -10.53 -6.88
N SER A 207 9.10 -9.69 -6.26
CA SER A 207 9.04 -8.25 -6.57
C SER A 207 10.34 -7.52 -6.19
N TRP A 208 11.02 -7.96 -5.13
CA TRP A 208 12.38 -7.48 -4.83
C TRP A 208 13.33 -7.82 -5.96
N THR A 209 13.33 -9.10 -6.37
CA THR A 209 14.21 -9.57 -7.45
C THR A 209 13.94 -8.77 -8.72
N ALA A 210 12.68 -8.56 -9.09
CA ALA A 210 12.30 -7.70 -10.21
C ALA A 210 12.73 -6.24 -10.04
N THR A 211 12.77 -5.71 -8.82
CA THR A 211 13.25 -4.34 -8.53
C THR A 211 14.78 -4.25 -8.65
N VAL A 212 15.52 -5.32 -8.35
CA VAL A 212 17.01 -5.39 -8.41
C VAL A 212 17.54 -5.90 -9.76
N THR A 213 16.80 -6.76 -10.46
CA THR A 213 17.12 -7.29 -11.80
C THR A 213 16.40 -6.55 -12.91
N ALA A 214 15.46 -5.66 -12.62
CA ALA A 214 15.28 -4.53 -13.49
C ALA A 214 16.67 -3.92 -13.60
N GLU A 215 17.26 -3.93 -14.82
CA GLU A 215 18.27 -2.93 -15.15
C GLU A 215 17.81 -1.64 -14.48
N PRO A 216 18.69 -0.88 -13.79
CA PRO A 216 18.29 0.44 -13.30
C PRO A 216 17.61 1.05 -14.51
N ALA A 217 16.29 1.28 -14.44
CA ALA A 217 15.55 1.78 -15.58
C ALA A 217 16.41 2.95 -16.00
N LEU A 218 17.07 2.82 -17.16
CA LEU A 218 18.12 3.75 -17.60
C LEU A 218 17.55 5.09 -17.22
N PRO A 219 18.22 5.92 -16.39
CA PRO A 219 17.67 7.23 -16.03
C PRO A 219 17.11 7.78 -17.32
N PRO A 220 15.77 8.02 -17.40
CA PRO A 220 15.03 8.01 -18.65
C PRO A 220 15.86 8.76 -19.67
N PRO A 221 16.16 8.15 -20.83
CA PRO A 221 17.26 8.54 -21.71
C PRO A 221 17.33 10.06 -21.71
N ALA A 222 18.44 10.60 -21.16
CA ALA A 222 18.56 11.98 -20.69
C ALA A 222 17.49 12.88 -21.32
N MET A 223 16.37 13.09 -20.60
CA MET A 223 15.16 13.75 -21.10
C MET A 223 15.57 14.89 -22.03
N GLU A 224 15.40 14.69 -23.35
CA GLU A 224 16.04 15.56 -24.35
C GLU A 224 15.67 17.02 -24.09
N ARG A 225 14.43 17.23 -23.62
CA ARG A 225 13.94 18.50 -23.09
C ARG A 225 12.98 18.26 -21.94
N SER A 226 13.20 18.97 -20.85
CA SER A 226 12.29 18.96 -19.71
C SER A 226 12.21 20.31 -19.02
N ALA A 227 11.11 20.51 -18.32
CA ALA A 227 10.88 21.71 -17.52
C ALA A 227 10.16 21.32 -16.23
N THR A 228 10.57 21.96 -15.13
CA THR A 228 9.98 21.75 -13.81
C THR A 228 9.42 23.06 -13.30
N TRP A 229 8.23 22.99 -12.71
CA TRP A 229 7.57 24.09 -12.06
C TRP A 229 7.36 23.79 -10.59
N GLN A 230 7.74 24.74 -9.74
CA GLN A 230 7.41 24.72 -8.33
C GLN A 230 6.32 25.76 -8.09
N PRO A 231 5.16 25.36 -7.54
CA PRO A 231 4.07 26.29 -7.28
C PRO A 231 4.46 27.26 -6.15
N PRO A 232 4.22 28.56 -6.32
CA PRO A 232 4.50 29.54 -5.28
C PRO A 232 3.62 29.35 -4.03
N HIS A 233 2.41 28.80 -4.21
CA HIS A 233 1.43 28.58 -3.13
C HIS A 233 0.90 27.14 -3.16
N PRO A 234 1.63 26.14 -2.65
CA PRO A 234 1.43 24.70 -2.93
C PRO A 234 0.07 24.10 -2.49
N ARG A 235 -0.73 24.83 -1.72
CA ARG A 235 -2.03 24.38 -1.17
C ARG A 235 -3.23 25.20 -1.64
N ASN A 236 -3.02 26.21 -2.48
CA ASN A 236 -4.11 27.10 -2.90
C ASN A 236 -4.95 26.46 -4.02
N ALA A 237 -6.24 26.81 -4.08
CA ALA A 237 -7.13 26.36 -5.16
C ALA A 237 -6.70 26.87 -6.55
N SER A 238 -5.92 27.97 -6.60
CA SER A 238 -5.38 28.52 -7.85
C SER A 238 -4.28 27.67 -8.49
N VAL A 239 -3.65 26.74 -7.74
CA VAL A 239 -2.49 25.96 -8.21
C VAL A 239 -2.81 25.15 -9.46
N SER A 240 -4.03 24.61 -9.60
CA SER A 240 -4.44 23.91 -10.82
C SER A 240 -4.48 24.83 -12.04
N VAL A 241 -4.92 26.09 -11.87
CA VAL A 241 -4.96 27.09 -12.96
C VAL A 241 -3.54 27.53 -13.31
N GLU A 242 -2.71 27.79 -12.31
CA GLU A 242 -1.31 28.18 -12.50
C GLU A 242 -0.49 27.08 -13.19
N GLY A 243 -0.67 25.83 -12.78
CA GLY A 243 0.01 24.68 -13.38
C GLY A 243 -0.38 24.44 -14.83
N ARG A 244 -1.68 24.55 -15.16
CA ARG A 244 -2.12 24.52 -16.57
C ARG A 244 -1.52 25.64 -17.40
N ASN A 245 -1.55 26.88 -16.90
CA ASN A 245 -0.98 28.03 -17.61
C ASN A 245 0.54 27.90 -17.79
N TRP A 246 1.23 27.27 -16.84
CA TRP A 246 2.63 26.92 -16.99
C TRP A 246 2.81 25.83 -18.06
N ALA A 247 2.06 24.73 -18.01
CA ALA A 247 2.15 23.62 -18.96
C ALA A 247 1.89 24.09 -20.41
N ARG A 248 0.84 24.89 -20.64
CA ARG A 248 0.50 25.46 -21.96
C ARG A 248 1.61 26.33 -22.55
N ARG A 249 2.31 27.11 -21.72
CA ARG A 249 3.43 27.96 -22.16
C ARG A 249 4.70 27.16 -22.43
N THR A 250 4.90 26.09 -21.66
CA THR A 250 6.14 25.30 -21.67
C THR A 250 6.12 24.21 -22.74
N LEU A 251 4.96 23.60 -22.98
CA LEU A 251 4.82 22.49 -23.93
C LEU A 251 5.40 22.81 -25.32
N PRO A 252 5.13 23.97 -25.96
CA PRO A 252 5.72 24.31 -27.26
C PRO A 252 7.27 24.31 -27.28
N GLU A 253 7.92 24.62 -26.17
CA GLU A 253 9.39 24.66 -26.07
C GLU A 253 10.00 23.26 -26.01
N LEU A 254 9.22 22.30 -25.48
CA LEU A 254 9.61 20.91 -25.32
C LEU A 254 9.34 20.08 -26.57
N LEU A 255 8.43 20.51 -27.44
CA LEU A 255 8.07 19.81 -28.67
C LEU A 255 9.20 19.93 -29.71
N THR A 256 9.62 18.78 -30.24
CA THR A 256 10.63 18.67 -31.31
C THR A 256 10.00 18.39 -32.68
N ARG A 257 8.72 18.02 -32.70
CA ARG A 257 7.91 17.71 -33.89
C ARG A 257 6.45 18.11 -33.67
N GLN A 258 5.66 18.09 -34.73
CA GLN A 258 4.23 18.39 -34.64
C GLN A 258 3.52 17.27 -33.85
N PRO A 259 2.81 17.59 -32.75
CA PRO A 259 2.10 16.58 -31.96
C PRO A 259 0.74 16.22 -32.58
N ARG A 260 0.11 15.14 -32.09
CA ARG A 260 -1.31 14.89 -32.33
C ARG A 260 -2.19 16.06 -31.87
N ARG A 261 -3.35 16.21 -32.53
CA ARG A 261 -4.21 17.41 -32.43
C ARG A 261 -4.74 17.68 -31.03
N ASP A 262 -4.95 16.63 -30.24
CA ASP A 262 -5.58 16.62 -28.92
C ASP A 262 -4.58 16.59 -27.76
N LEU A 263 -3.26 16.55 -28.03
CA LEU A 263 -2.25 16.48 -26.98
C LEU A 263 -2.34 17.64 -25.97
N TYR A 264 -2.63 18.85 -26.43
CA TYR A 264 -2.76 20.02 -25.54
C TYR A 264 -3.95 19.88 -24.57
N ASP A 265 -5.07 19.36 -25.06
CA ASP A 265 -6.28 19.15 -24.24
C ASP A 265 -6.04 18.02 -23.23
N ASP A 266 -5.36 16.95 -23.64
CA ASP A 266 -4.98 15.84 -22.76
C ASP A 266 -3.98 16.28 -21.68
N VAL A 267 -2.98 17.09 -22.03
CA VAL A 267 -2.02 17.66 -21.06
C VAL A 267 -2.75 18.53 -20.03
N ASP A 268 -3.68 19.38 -20.46
CA ASP A 268 -4.46 20.21 -19.55
C ASP A 268 -5.32 19.37 -18.59
N LEU A 269 -5.94 18.32 -19.11
CA LEU A 269 -6.76 17.40 -18.34
C LEU A 269 -5.90 16.66 -17.30
N VAL A 270 -4.82 16.03 -17.74
CA VAL A 270 -3.91 15.26 -16.86
C VAL A 270 -3.32 16.16 -15.79
N PHE A 271 -2.78 17.34 -16.12
CA PHE A 271 -2.25 18.25 -15.10
C PHE A 271 -3.31 18.72 -14.11
N THR A 272 -4.53 19.02 -14.58
CA THR A 272 -5.62 19.43 -13.68
C THR A 272 -5.87 18.34 -12.65
N GLU A 273 -5.98 17.08 -13.09
CA GLU A 273 -6.27 15.95 -12.22
C GLU A 273 -5.09 15.60 -11.30
N LEU A 274 -3.86 15.55 -11.82
CA LEU A 274 -2.67 15.30 -11.02
C LEU A 274 -2.47 16.35 -9.93
N ILE A 275 -2.58 17.64 -10.28
CA ILE A 275 -2.43 18.75 -9.34
C ILE A 275 -3.59 18.76 -8.33
N SER A 276 -4.83 18.54 -8.78
CA SER A 276 -6.00 18.46 -7.90
C SER A 276 -5.83 17.35 -6.88
N ASN A 277 -5.35 16.18 -7.30
CA ASN A 277 -5.06 15.05 -6.42
C ASN A 277 -3.93 15.39 -5.43
N ALA A 278 -2.84 16.02 -5.89
CA ALA A 278 -1.74 16.46 -5.02
C ALA A 278 -2.20 17.48 -3.96
N VAL A 279 -3.07 18.42 -4.31
CA VAL A 279 -3.58 19.44 -3.37
C VAL A 279 -4.58 18.84 -2.39
N ARG A 280 -5.55 18.05 -2.88
CA ARG A 280 -6.65 17.51 -2.05
C ARG A 280 -6.23 16.32 -1.18
N HIS A 281 -5.35 15.47 -1.70
CA HIS A 281 -4.99 14.20 -1.08
C HIS A 281 -3.51 14.09 -0.74
N GLY A 282 -2.68 14.93 -1.35
CA GLY A 282 -1.22 14.91 -1.24
C GLY A 282 -0.61 15.91 -0.25
N GLY A 283 -1.42 16.66 0.51
CA GLY A 283 -0.90 17.67 1.44
C GLY A 283 -0.29 18.91 0.76
N GLY A 284 -0.52 19.08 -0.55
CA GLY A 284 -0.04 20.18 -1.38
C GLY A 284 0.93 19.73 -2.47
N LEU A 285 0.88 20.39 -3.63
CA LEU A 285 1.78 20.15 -4.76
C LEU A 285 3.16 20.74 -4.46
N ARG A 286 4.22 19.94 -4.49
CA ARG A 286 5.61 20.39 -4.34
C ARG A 286 6.22 20.83 -5.66
N GLU A 287 5.96 20.06 -6.71
CA GLU A 287 6.49 20.29 -8.05
C GLU A 287 5.61 19.63 -9.09
N ALA A 288 5.69 20.15 -10.31
CA ALA A 288 5.12 19.55 -11.49
C ALA A 288 6.17 19.57 -12.62
N GLN A 289 6.24 18.53 -13.43
CA GLN A 289 7.25 18.39 -14.49
C GLN A 289 6.61 18.00 -15.81
N LEU A 290 7.15 18.55 -16.89
CA LEU A 290 6.91 18.14 -18.27
C LEU A 290 8.22 17.66 -18.88
N ALA A 291 8.16 16.54 -19.59
CA ALA A 291 9.32 15.87 -20.13
C ALA A 291 8.99 15.24 -21.48
N ASN A 292 9.76 15.60 -22.51
CA ASN A 292 9.68 14.95 -23.81
C ASN A 292 10.75 13.87 -23.92
N ASN A 293 10.33 12.62 -24.11
CA ASN A 293 11.20 11.44 -24.25
C ASN A 293 11.32 10.96 -25.71
N GLY A 294 10.93 11.76 -26.70
CA GLY A 294 10.88 11.43 -28.13
C GLY A 294 9.54 10.84 -28.57
N ASP A 295 9.10 9.78 -27.89
CA ASP A 295 7.92 8.99 -28.26
C ASP A 295 6.72 9.20 -27.31
N HIS A 296 6.97 9.68 -26.09
CA HIS A 296 5.94 9.99 -25.09
C HIS A 296 6.23 11.30 -24.37
N LEU A 297 5.17 12.02 -24.01
CA LEU A 297 5.21 13.16 -23.12
C LEU A 297 4.93 12.70 -21.70
N ARG A 298 5.95 12.75 -20.83
CA ARG A 298 5.81 12.45 -19.41
C ARG A 298 5.42 13.69 -18.62
N MET A 299 4.39 13.54 -17.81
CA MET A 299 3.95 14.53 -16.83
C MET A 299 4.16 13.96 -15.43
N VAL A 300 4.70 14.77 -14.52
CA VAL A 300 4.89 14.38 -13.12
C VAL A 300 4.26 15.42 -12.22
N ALA A 301 3.64 14.98 -11.13
CA ALA A 301 3.26 15.83 -10.00
C ALA A 301 3.78 15.20 -8.71
N ALA A 302 4.58 15.95 -7.95
CA ALA A 302 5.01 15.54 -6.62
C ALA A 302 4.18 16.22 -5.54
N ASP A 303 3.84 15.48 -4.50
CA ASP A 303 3.14 16.00 -3.32
C ASP A 303 3.89 15.67 -2.02
N ASN A 304 3.35 16.09 -0.87
CA ASN A 304 3.97 15.92 0.44
C ASN A 304 3.51 14.64 1.17
N ASP A 305 2.59 13.87 0.58
CA ASP A 305 1.97 12.72 1.23
C ASP A 305 2.47 11.41 0.62
N PRO A 306 3.16 10.55 1.40
CA PRO A 306 3.64 9.29 0.87
C PRO A 306 2.49 8.33 0.48
N ARG A 307 1.24 8.51 0.95
CA ARG A 307 0.10 7.63 0.63
C ARG A 307 -0.20 7.59 -0.87
N ARG A 308 -0.43 6.40 -1.43
CA ARG A 308 -0.81 6.24 -2.86
C ARG A 308 -2.16 6.94 -3.12
N PRO A 309 -2.40 7.43 -4.35
CA PRO A 309 -3.73 7.87 -4.73
C PRO A 309 -4.72 6.71 -4.57
N ALA A 310 -5.85 6.94 -3.90
CA ALA A 310 -6.90 5.92 -3.80
C ALA A 310 -7.63 5.81 -5.15
N VAL A 311 -7.36 4.74 -5.91
CA VAL A 311 -8.16 4.40 -7.10
C VAL A 311 -9.49 3.81 -6.62
N ARG A 312 -10.50 4.65 -6.42
CA ARG A 312 -11.80 4.20 -5.89
C ARG A 312 -12.61 3.48 -6.97
N PRO A 313 -13.17 2.27 -6.70
CA PRO A 313 -14.11 1.61 -7.60
C PRO A 313 -15.40 2.41 -7.79
N ARG A 314 -16.15 2.09 -8.85
CA ARG A 314 -17.37 2.80 -9.25
C ARG A 314 -18.47 2.62 -8.18
N ARG A 315 -18.93 3.71 -7.56
CA ARG A 315 -20.31 3.80 -7.06
C ARG A 315 -21.07 4.81 -7.92
N ALA A 316 -22.28 4.45 -8.33
CA ALA A 316 -23.06 5.17 -9.35
C ALA A 316 -23.57 6.56 -8.88
N ASP A 317 -23.25 6.96 -7.66
CA ASP A 317 -23.84 8.09 -6.94
C ASP A 317 -22.80 9.12 -6.42
N GLN A 318 -21.49 8.95 -6.67
CA GLN A 318 -20.48 9.90 -6.20
C GLN A 318 -19.91 10.82 -7.30
N PRO A 319 -19.83 12.15 -7.07
CA PRO A 319 -19.20 13.11 -7.99
C PRO A 319 -17.67 13.02 -8.07
N HIS A 320 -17.02 12.35 -7.12
CA HIS A 320 -15.56 12.33 -6.96
C HIS A 320 -14.98 10.95 -7.36
N GLY A 321 -13.86 10.92 -8.09
CA GLY A 321 -13.21 9.68 -8.55
C GLY A 321 -13.19 9.45 -10.07
N ARG A 322 -13.50 10.47 -10.88
CA ARG A 322 -13.40 10.39 -12.35
C ARG A 322 -11.99 10.66 -12.89
N GLY A 323 -11.17 11.41 -12.15
CA GLY A 323 -9.86 11.90 -12.61
C GLY A 323 -8.87 10.83 -13.02
N MET A 324 -8.60 9.85 -12.14
CA MET A 324 -7.67 8.77 -12.48
C MET A 324 -8.18 7.86 -13.59
N ARG A 325 -9.50 7.74 -13.75
CA ARG A 325 -10.10 6.98 -14.86
C ARG A 325 -9.97 7.68 -16.21
N LEU A 326 -10.02 9.01 -16.20
CA LEU A 326 -9.76 9.80 -17.39
C LEU A 326 -8.28 9.68 -17.78
N ILE A 327 -7.37 9.71 -16.80
CA ILE A 327 -5.95 9.43 -17.01
C ILE A 327 -5.75 8.01 -17.55
N GLU A 328 -6.35 6.97 -16.96
CA GLU A 328 -6.28 5.58 -17.45
C GLU A 328 -6.78 5.40 -18.88
N ALA A 329 -7.71 6.24 -19.34
CA ALA A 329 -8.30 6.13 -20.68
C ALA A 329 -7.44 6.78 -21.78
N ILE A 330 -6.56 7.72 -21.44
CA ILE A 330 -5.76 8.52 -22.40
C ILE A 330 -4.25 8.30 -22.26
N ALA A 331 -3.79 7.77 -21.13
CA ALA A 331 -2.40 7.48 -20.87
C ALA A 331 -1.97 6.17 -21.53
N ASP A 332 -0.77 6.18 -22.12
CA ASP A 332 -0.09 4.97 -22.57
C ASP A 332 0.39 4.17 -21.35
N SER A 333 0.92 4.88 -20.35
CA SER A 333 1.22 4.32 -19.04
C SER A 333 1.19 5.39 -17.95
N TRP A 334 1.03 4.97 -16.70
CA TRP A 334 1.15 5.87 -15.55
C TRP A 334 1.62 5.09 -14.33
N GLY A 335 2.12 5.79 -13.33
CA GLY A 335 2.57 5.16 -12.11
C GLY A 335 2.85 6.14 -10.97
N VAL A 336 3.38 5.59 -9.89
CA VAL A 336 3.72 6.36 -8.69
C VAL A 336 5.14 5.99 -8.28
N HIS A 337 6.04 6.97 -8.27
CA HIS A 337 7.36 6.86 -7.67
C HIS A 337 7.35 7.48 -6.28
N ARG A 338 7.83 6.73 -5.29
CA ARG A 338 8.18 7.28 -3.98
C ARG A 338 9.70 7.30 -3.91
N HIS A 339 10.29 8.48 -3.78
CA HIS A 339 11.72 8.55 -3.45
C HIS A 339 11.88 8.27 -1.96
N HIS A 340 12.68 7.26 -1.61
CA HIS A 340 12.88 6.82 -0.23
C HIS A 340 13.60 7.85 0.66
N THR A 341 14.21 8.89 0.06
CA THR A 341 14.91 9.99 0.73
C THR A 341 14.15 11.32 0.73
N GLU A 342 13.01 11.41 0.02
CA GLU A 342 12.20 12.64 -0.05
C GLU A 342 10.82 12.44 0.57
N VAL A 343 10.32 13.48 1.24
CA VAL A 343 8.95 13.48 1.78
C VAL A 343 7.95 13.52 0.61
N GLY A 344 7.05 12.52 0.57
CA GLY A 344 5.90 12.48 -0.32
C GLY A 344 5.95 11.43 -1.44
N LYS A 345 5.23 11.68 -2.54
CA LYS A 345 5.21 10.83 -3.74
C LYS A 345 5.24 11.67 -5.01
N ARG A 346 5.68 11.07 -6.11
CA ARG A 346 5.58 11.56 -7.49
C ARG A 346 4.61 10.66 -8.24
N VAL A 347 3.50 11.22 -8.72
CA VAL A 347 2.60 10.53 -9.66
C VAL A 347 3.02 10.96 -11.06
N TRP A 348 3.20 10.01 -11.97
CA TRP A 348 3.60 10.28 -13.34
C TRP A 348 2.64 9.64 -14.34
N VAL A 349 2.51 10.27 -15.50
CA VAL A 349 1.64 9.85 -16.60
C VAL A 349 2.38 10.08 -17.91
N ASP A 350 2.40 9.07 -18.77
CA ASP A 350 2.93 9.13 -20.13
C ASP A 350 1.78 9.22 -21.13
N LEU A 351 1.78 10.27 -21.95
CA LEU A 351 0.88 10.40 -23.09
C LEU A 351 1.63 10.06 -24.39
N PRO A 352 1.01 9.34 -25.32
CA PRO A 352 1.60 9.14 -26.64
C PRO A 352 1.66 10.47 -27.40
N PHE A 353 2.76 10.71 -28.11
CA PHE A 353 2.91 11.88 -28.99
C PHE A 353 2.12 11.77 -30.30
N ASP A 354 1.82 10.54 -30.75
CA ASP A 354 1.32 10.18 -32.09
C ASP A 354 -0.20 9.93 -32.14
#